data_AF-A0A7V9IZA2-F1
#
_entry.id   AF-A0A7V9IZA2-F1
#
_cell.length_a   1.000
_cell.length_b   1.000
_cell.length_c   1.000
_cell.angle_alpha   90.00
_cell.angle_beta   90.00
_cell.angle_gamma   90.00
#
_symmetry.space_group_name_H-M   'P 1'
#
loop_
_entity.id
_entity.type
_entity.pdbx_description
1 polymer ?
#
loop_
_entity_poly.entity_id
_entity_poly.type
_entity_poly.pdbx_seq_one_letter_code
_entity_poly.pdbx_strand_id
1 'polypeptide(L)' 'MNQNRRTTLSADKASLETLEREARRRGVALTVLLAEAVDEKAATLRAARRPRVGLGRSTDGAAAAVLASEPVAEPYS' A
#
# COMPACT_ATOMS: atom_id res chain seq x y z
N MET A 1 -20.00 -7.47 0.54
CA MET A 1 -19.37 -7.98 -0.69
C MET A 1 -18.22 -7.04 -1.05
N ASN A 2 -16.96 -7.43 -0.84
CA ASN A 2 -15.83 -6.61 -1.30
C ASN A 2 -15.79 -6.68 -2.83
N GLN A 3 -15.95 -5.54 -3.49
CA GLN A 3 -15.90 -5.46 -4.95
C GLN A 3 -14.47 -5.75 -5.42
N ASN A 4 -14.31 -6.71 -6.33
CA ASN A 4 -13.01 -7.03 -6.91
C ASN A 4 -12.63 -5.90 -7.90
N ARG A 5 -11.84 -4.93 -7.43
CA ARG A 5 -11.38 -3.80 -8.25
C ARG A 5 -10.23 -4.27 -9.12
N ARG A 6 -10.38 -4.15 -10.45
CA ARG A 6 -9.31 -4.46 -11.41
C ARG A 6 -8.38 -3.26 -11.52
N THR A 7 -7.08 -3.52 -11.44
CA THR A 7 -6.03 -2.52 -11.56
C THR A 7 -4.96 -3.03 -12.53
N THR A 8 -4.47 -2.17 -13.40
CA THR A 8 -3.34 -2.44 -14.29
C THR A 8 -2.11 -1.75 -13.73
N LEU A 9 -0.98 -2.45 -13.72
CA LEU A 9 0.30 -1.94 -13.23
C LEU A 9 1.34 -2.03 -14.33
N SER A 10 2.28 -1.09 -14.34
CA SER A 10 3.49 -1.16 -15.15
C SER A 10 4.69 -1.49 -14.26
N ALA A 11 5.63 -2.25 -14.81
CA ALA A 11 6.90 -2.55 -14.18
C ALA A 11 7.97 -2.60 -15.29
N ASP A 12 9.24 -2.44 -14.92
CA ASP A 12 10.32 -2.71 -15.85
C ASP A 12 10.34 -4.20 -16.24
N LYS A 13 10.91 -4.48 -17.41
CA LYS A 13 10.90 -5.84 -17.99
C LYS A 13 11.64 -6.83 -17.09
N ALA A 14 12.75 -6.43 -16.47
CA ALA A 14 13.58 -7.33 -15.65
C ALA A 14 12.86 -7.73 -14.35
N SER A 15 12.13 -6.80 -13.75
CA SER A 15 11.26 -7.06 -12.60
C SER A 15 10.12 -8.00 -12.97
N LEU A 16 9.46 -7.79 -14.12
CA LEU A 16 8.39 -8.67 -14.58
C LEU A 16 8.91 -10.10 -14.81
N GLU A 17 10.04 -10.26 -15.51
CA GLU A 17 10.66 -11.57 -15.73
C GLU A 17 11.03 -12.28 -14.41
N THR A 18 11.49 -11.52 -13.42
CA THR A 18 11.81 -12.05 -12.09
C THR A 18 10.55 -12.54 -11.37
N LEU A 19 9.47 -11.77 -11.41
CA LEU A 19 8.19 -12.16 -10.79
C LEU A 19 7.57 -13.37 -11.50
N GLU A 20 7.62 -13.43 -12.83
CA GLU A 20 7.15 -14.58 -13.60
C GLU A 20 7.95 -15.85 -13.32
N ARG A 21 9.27 -15.73 -13.14
CA ARG A 21 10.12 -16.86 -12.76
C ARG A 21 9.77 -17.37 -11.38
N GLU A 22 9.52 -16.48 -10.42
CA GLU A 22 9.12 -16.87 -9.06
C GLU A 22 7.71 -17.49 -9.03
N ALA A 23 6.76 -16.93 -9.78
CA ALA A 23 5.42 -17.49 -9.92
C ALA A 23 5.48 -18.92 -10.50
N ARG A 24 6.30 -19.12 -11.56
CA ARG A 24 6.56 -20.45 -12.14
C ARG A 24 7.21 -21.41 -11.15
N ARG A 25 8.23 -20.96 -10.42
CA ARG A 25 8.93 -21.76 -9.40
C ARG A 25 7.98 -22.23 -8.29
N ARG A 26 7.02 -21.40 -7.90
CA ARG A 26 5.99 -21.71 -6.89
C ARG A 26 4.77 -22.45 -7.45
N GLY A 27 4.64 -22.55 -8.77
CA GLY A 27 3.47 -23.16 -9.42
C GLY A 27 2.17 -22.36 -9.24
N VAL A 28 2.26 -21.04 -9.07
CA VAL A 28 1.09 -20.16 -8.88
C VAL A 28 0.98 -19.13 -10.00
N ALA A 29 -0.21 -18.55 -10.19
CA ALA A 29 -0.40 -17.45 -11.12
C ALA A 29 0.30 -16.17 -10.61
N LEU A 30 0.83 -15.35 -11.53
CA LEU A 30 1.47 -14.07 -11.21
C LEU A 30 0.55 -13.15 -10.38
N THR A 31 -0.76 -13.16 -10.68
CA THR A 31 -1.77 -12.38 -9.93
C THR A 31 -1.88 -12.80 -8.47
N VAL A 32 -1.70 -14.09 -8.15
CA VAL A 32 -1.71 -14.59 -6.77
C VAL A 32 -0.47 -14.11 -6.02
N LEU A 33 0.70 -14.25 -6.65
CA LEU A 33 1.96 -13.75 -6.08
C LEU A 33 1.92 -12.24 -5.83
N LEU A 34 1.33 -11.46 -6.75
CA LEU A 34 1.15 -10.02 -6.58
C LEU A 34 0.17 -9.69 -5.44
N ALA A 35 -0.92 -10.44 -5.31
CA ALA A 35 -1.86 -10.25 -4.21
C ALA A 35 -1.18 -10.48 -2.84
N GLU A 36 -0.43 -11.57 -2.71
CA GLU A 36 0.36 -11.87 -1.50
C GLU A 36 1.32 -10.73 -1.14
N ALA A 37 2.11 -10.26 -2.13
CA ALA A 37 3.07 -9.19 -1.92
C ALA A 37 2.41 -7.86 -1.50
N VAL A 38 1.25 -7.54 -2.09
CA VAL A 38 0.48 -6.35 -1.72
C VAL A 38 -0.07 -6.47 -0.30
N ASP A 39 -0.59 -7.63 0.08
CA ASP A 39 -1.13 -7.87 1.42
C ASP A 39 -0.04 -7.77 2.49
N GLU A 40 1.13 -8.38 2.25
CA GLU A 40 2.29 -8.28 3.13
C GLU A 40 2.75 -6.83 3.30
N LYS A 41 2.89 -6.09 2.19
CA LYS A 41 3.30 -4.68 2.24
C LYS A 41 2.25 -3.82 2.93
N ALA A 42 0.97 -4.05 2.66
CA ALA A 42 -0.12 -3.31 3.28
C ALA A 42 -0.20 -3.60 4.78
N ALA A 43 -0.01 -4.85 5.21
CA ALA A 43 0.10 -5.21 6.63
C ALA A 43 1.26 -4.48 7.30
N THR A 44 2.44 -4.47 6.66
CA THR A 44 3.62 -3.74 7.13
C THR A 44 3.35 -2.25 7.27
N LEU A 45 2.74 -1.63 6.26
CA LEU A 45 2.38 -0.21 6.29
C LEU A 45 1.34 0.10 7.37
N ARG A 46 0.36 -0.78 7.59
CA ARG A 46 -0.65 -0.62 8.65
C ARG A 46 -0.05 -0.82 10.04
N ALA A 47 0.92 -1.72 10.21
CA ALA A 47 1.61 -1.90 11.48
C ALA A 47 2.53 -0.70 11.80
N ALA A 48 3.24 -0.20 10.78
CA ALA A 48 4.09 0.98 10.92
C ALA A 48 3.29 2.27 11.15
N ARG A 49 2.11 2.39 10.51
CA ARG A 49 1.13 3.41 10.84
C ARG A 49 0.50 3.03 12.18
N ARG A 50 1.04 3.53 13.29
CA ARG A 50 0.24 3.73 14.51
C ARG A 50 -0.70 4.91 14.23
N PRO A 51 -1.96 4.73 13.81
CA PRO A 51 -2.88 5.85 13.84
C PRO A 51 -2.93 6.31 15.30
N ARG A 52 -2.51 7.55 15.55
CA ARG A 52 -2.65 8.19 16.85
C ARG A 52 -4.14 8.46 17.07
N VAL A 53 -4.90 7.42 17.40
CA VAL A 53 -6.29 7.54 17.86
C VAL A 53 -6.25 8.03 19.32
N GLY A 54 -5.92 9.30 19.47
CA GLY A 54 -5.67 9.91 20.76
C GLY A 54 -5.10 11.32 20.62
N LEU A 55 -5.78 12.20 19.89
CA LEU A 55 -5.62 13.65 19.98
C LEU A 55 -6.92 14.31 19.51
N GLY A 56 -7.72 14.77 20.47
CA GLY A 56 -8.88 15.65 20.27
C GLY A 56 -10.25 14.98 20.44
N ARG A 57 -10.67 14.68 21.68
CA ARG A 57 -12.10 14.85 22.01
C ARG A 57 -12.31 16.36 22.04
N SER A 58 -12.95 16.89 20.99
CA SER A 58 -13.27 18.30 20.84
C SER A 58 -14.05 18.80 22.06
N THR A 59 -13.41 19.60 22.91
CA THR A 59 -14.13 20.59 23.73
C THR A 59 -13.69 22.02 23.47
N ASP A 60 -12.60 22.26 22.74
CA ASP A 60 -12.25 23.62 22.31
C ASP A 60 -11.69 23.59 20.90
N GLY A 61 -12.30 24.38 20.02
CA GLY A 61 -12.08 24.35 18.57
C GLY A 61 -10.64 24.70 18.18
N ALA A 62 -9.94 23.73 17.58
CA ALA A 62 -8.80 23.97 16.70
C ALA A 62 -8.76 22.87 15.63
N ALA A 63 -8.59 23.29 14.38
CA ALA A 63 -9.19 22.69 13.21
C ALA A 63 -8.54 21.39 12.70
N ALA A 64 -9.41 20.47 12.25
CA ALA A 64 -9.08 19.30 11.44
C ALA A 64 -8.24 19.59 10.18
N ALA A 65 -8.10 20.87 9.79
CA ALA A 65 -7.28 21.33 8.67
C ALA A 65 -5.77 21.08 8.86
N VAL A 66 -5.28 21.00 10.10
CA VAL A 66 -3.84 20.75 10.37
C VAL A 66 -3.49 19.26 10.32
N LEU A 67 -4.47 18.38 10.58
CA LEU A 67 -4.26 16.92 10.63
C LEU A 67 -4.32 16.23 9.26
N ALA A 68 -4.80 16.92 8.23
CA ALA A 68 -4.95 16.38 6.87
C ALA A 68 -3.73 16.63 5.95
N SER A 69 -2.62 17.18 6.47
CA SER A 69 -1.39 17.29 5.69
C SER A 69 -0.73 15.92 5.56
N GLU A 70 -1.10 15.19 4.50
CA GLU A 70 -0.37 14.01 4.06
C GLU A 70 1.10 14.39 3.78
N PRO A 71 2.10 13.56 4.14
CA PRO A 71 3.47 13.78 3.68
C PRO A 71 3.54 13.51 2.17
N VAL A 72 3.72 14.58 1.38
CA VAL A 72 4.09 14.50 -0.03
C VAL A 72 5.53 14.02 -0.10
N ALA A 73 5.78 12.89 -0.78
CA ALA A 73 7.13 12.49 -1.12
C ALA A 73 7.67 13.48 -2.17
N GLU A 74 8.74 14.21 -1.84
CA GLU A 74 9.42 15.07 -2.81
C GLU A 74 10.07 14.21 -3.91
N PRO A 75 9.96 14.60 -5.20
CA PRO A 75 10.71 13.95 -6.26
C PRO A 75 12.21 14.24 -6.11
N TYR A 76 13.01 13.18 -6.15
CA TYR A 76 14.48 13.23 -6.21
C TYR A 76 14.92 14.11 -7.39
N SER A 77 15.79 15.09 -7.12
CA SER A 77 16.57 15.84 -8.11
C SER A 77 17.89 15.16 -8.42
#